data_AF-A0AAV4AIG0-F1
#
_entry.id   AF-A0AAV4AIG0-F1
#
_cell.length_a   1.000
_cell.length_b   1.000
_cell.length_c   1.000
_cell.angle_alpha   90.00
_cell.angle_beta   90.00
_cell.angle_gamma   90.00
#
_symmetry.space_group_name_H-M   'P 1'
#
loop_
_entity.id
_entity.type
_entity.pdbx_description
1 polymer ?
#
loop_
_entity_poly.entity_id
_entity_poly.type
_entity_poly.pdbx_seq_one_letter_code
_entity_poly.pdbx_strand_id
1 'polypeptide(L)'
;MLTEDHNLQRVEISQRLLQRCQQDNGDEGTTHIGVGPRGDFQANNNLFDNLCRGGMAFETEDDLISELRKWFDNLDVYFFRVGINSLLSRWQKCIDLHGDYVEK
;
A
#
# COMPACT_ATOMS: atom_id res chain seq x y z
N MET A 1 -1.18 -21.53 2.40
CA MET A 1 0.15 -21.51 1.76
C MET A 1 -0.05 -21.07 0.32
N LEU A 2 0.60 -19.98 -0.10
CA LEU A 2 0.53 -19.53 -1.50
C LEU A 2 1.25 -20.55 -2.40
N THR A 3 0.88 -20.59 -3.68
CA THR A 3 1.60 -21.41 -4.66
C THR A 3 2.98 -20.82 -4.89
N GLU A 4 3.94 -21.66 -5.28
CA GLU A 4 5.30 -21.24 -5.59
C GLU A 4 5.33 -20.15 -6.68
N ASP A 5 4.46 -20.27 -7.69
CA ASP A 5 4.28 -19.26 -8.75
C ASP A 5 3.80 -17.90 -8.19
N HIS A 6 2.86 -17.90 -7.24
CA HIS A 6 2.44 -16.67 -6.58
C HIS A 6 3.56 -16.03 -5.76
N ASN A 7 4.40 -16.83 -5.10
CA ASN A 7 5.54 -16.30 -4.34
C ASN A 7 6.58 -15.66 -5.27
N LEU A 8 6.89 -16.31 -6.39
CA LEU A 8 7.81 -15.77 -7.41
C LEU A 8 7.31 -14.45 -7.99
N GLN A 9 6.03 -14.38 -8.38
CA GLN A 9 5.42 -13.14 -8.88
C GLN A 9 5.52 -12.01 -7.85
N ARG A 10 5.28 -12.31 -6.57
CA ARG A 10 5.38 -11.32 -5.50
C ARG A 10 6.80 -10.80 -5.31
N VAL A 11 7.80 -11.67 -5.37
CA VAL A 11 9.21 -11.26 -5.32
C VAL A 11 9.55 -10.37 -6.50
N GLU A 12 9.19 -10.78 -7.72
CA GLU A 12 9.48 -10.03 -8.95
C GLU A 12 8.87 -8.62 -8.91
N ILE A 13 7.60 -8.52 -8.51
CA ILE A 13 6.91 -7.24 -8.39
C ILE A 13 7.56 -6.38 -7.30
N SER A 14 7.90 -6.97 -6.15
CA SER A 14 8.53 -6.24 -5.03
C SER A 14 9.89 -5.67 -5.43
N GLN A 15 10.72 -6.44 -6.13
CA GLN A 15 12.02 -5.99 -6.65
C GLN A 15 11.86 -4.83 -7.63
N ARG A 16 10.92 -4.95 -8.58
CA ARG A 16 10.65 -3.92 -9.58
C ARG A 16 10.20 -2.60 -8.95
N LEU A 17 9.36 -2.66 -7.92
CA LEU A 17 8.86 -1.47 -7.23
C LEU A 17 9.92 -0.82 -6.35
N LEU A 18 10.74 -1.61 -5.65
CA LEU A 18 11.84 -1.10 -4.84
C LEU A 18 12.88 -0.38 -5.71
N GLN A 19 13.23 -0.97 -6.86
CA GLN A 19 14.15 -0.36 -7.82
C GLN A 19 13.61 0.97 -8.35
N ARG A 20 12.32 1.06 -8.68
CA ARG A 20 11.69 2.32 -9.13
C ARG A 20 11.73 3.40 -8.05
N CYS A 21 11.38 3.05 -6.81
CA CYS A 21 11.41 4.01 -5.70
C CYS A 21 12.82 4.53 -5.39
N GLN A 22 13.86 3.74 -5.65
CA GLN A 22 15.26 4.15 -5.51
C GLN A 22 15.78 4.99 -6.68
N GLN A 23 15.15 4.88 -7.87
CA GLN A 23 15.50 5.64 -9.07
C GLN A 23 14.82 7.02 -9.11
N ASP A 24 13.67 7.16 -8.43
CA ASP A 24 12.99 8.44 -8.26
C ASP A 24 13.74 9.33 -7.26
N ASN A 25 14.68 10.14 -7.77
CA ASN A 25 15.43 11.15 -7.03
C ASN A 25 14.60 12.42 -6.74
N GLY A 26 13.35 12.26 -6.30
CA GLY A 26 12.51 13.34 -5.80
C GLY A 26 12.06 14.36 -6.86
N ASP A 27 10.92 14.12 -7.49
CA ASP A 27 9.82 15.12 -7.52
C ASP A 27 8.51 14.60 -8.14
N GLU A 28 8.48 13.47 -8.88
CA GLU A 28 7.25 13.04 -9.61
C GLU A 28 6.95 11.52 -9.58
N GLY A 29 7.53 10.77 -8.64
CA GLY A 29 7.51 9.29 -8.65
C GLY A 29 6.25 8.58 -8.13
N THR A 30 5.37 9.26 -7.39
CA THR A 30 4.27 8.58 -6.67
C THR A 30 2.96 8.49 -7.46
N THR A 31 2.88 9.05 -8.66
CA THR A 31 1.59 9.18 -9.38
C THR A 31 1.06 7.84 -9.91
N HIS A 32 1.90 6.80 -10.03
CA HIS A 32 1.47 5.50 -10.52
C HIS A 32 2.17 4.33 -9.82
N ILE A 33 1.86 4.10 -8.54
CA ILE A 33 1.93 2.74 -8.00
C ILE A 33 0.88 1.94 -8.77
N GLY A 34 1.31 1.25 -9.82
CA GLY A 34 0.44 0.58 -10.78
C GLY A 34 -0.57 -0.34 -10.10
N VAL A 35 -1.84 -0.08 -10.37
CA VAL A 35 -2.94 -0.99 -10.04
C VAL A 35 -2.76 -2.23 -10.91
N GLY A 36 -2.24 -3.30 -10.32
CA GLY A 36 -2.18 -4.61 -10.97
C GLY A 36 -3.61 -5.14 -11.21
N PRO A 37 -3.80 -6.04 -12.20
CA PRO A 37 -5.13 -6.55 -12.60
C PRO A 37 -5.83 -7.43 -11.55
N ARG A 38 -5.25 -7.58 -10.36
CA ARG A 38 -5.95 -7.98 -9.14
C ARG A 38 -5.61 -6.96 -8.07
N GLY A 39 -6.62 -6.41 -7.42
CA GLY A 39 -6.53 -5.41 -6.35
C GLY A 39 -5.85 -5.91 -5.07
N ASP A 40 -4.83 -6.76 -5.21
CA ASP A 40 -4.16 -7.48 -4.13
C ASP A 40 -2.86 -6.78 -3.71
N PHE A 41 -2.46 -5.74 -4.45
CA PHE A 41 -1.32 -4.92 -4.09
C PHE A 41 -1.75 -3.88 -3.06
N GLN A 42 -1.96 -4.38 -1.84
CA GLN A 42 -2.23 -3.67 -0.59
C GLN A 42 -2.05 -2.16 -0.73
N ALA A 43 -3.12 -1.48 -1.13
CA ALA A 43 -3.24 -0.06 -0.88
C ALA A 43 -3.09 0.05 0.63
N ASN A 44 -1.92 0.54 1.06
CA ASN A 44 -1.40 0.61 2.43
C ASN A 44 -2.42 0.11 3.45
N ASN A 45 -2.32 -1.15 3.93
CA ASN A 45 -3.30 -1.70 4.89
C ASN A 45 -3.56 -0.71 6.04
N ASN A 46 -2.59 0.12 6.40
CA ASN A 46 -2.74 1.12 7.45
C ASN A 46 -3.67 2.29 7.07
N LEU A 47 -3.81 2.68 5.80
CA LEU A 47 -4.69 3.78 5.38
C LEU A 47 -6.16 3.34 5.48
N PHE A 48 -6.52 2.24 4.81
CA PHE A 48 -7.90 1.75 4.80
C PHE A 48 -8.29 1.06 6.12
N ASP A 49 -7.37 0.41 6.84
CA ASP A 49 -7.68 -0.14 8.16
C ASP A 49 -8.03 0.98 9.16
N ASN A 50 -7.32 2.13 9.12
CA ASN A 50 -7.65 3.26 10.00
C ASN A 50 -9.02 3.87 9.65
N LEU A 51 -9.36 3.92 8.37
CA LEU A 51 -10.68 4.39 7.93
C LEU A 51 -11.80 3.43 8.38
N CYS A 52 -11.64 2.12 8.13
CA CYS A 52 -12.64 1.11 8.46
C CYS A 52 -12.81 0.89 9.97
N ARG A 53 -11.75 1.06 10.77
CA ARG A 53 -11.81 0.97 12.24
C ARG A 53 -12.64 2.08 12.89
N GLY A 54 -12.94 3.16 12.18
CA GLY A 54 -13.79 4.24 12.67
C GLY A 54 -15.27 3.88 12.80
N GLY A 55 -15.73 2.76 12.20
CA GLY A 55 -17.11 2.28 12.35
C GLY A 55 -18.17 3.23 11.79
N MET A 56 -17.81 4.06 10.80
CA MET A 56 -18.73 5.04 10.23
C MET A 56 -19.71 4.38 9.25
N ALA A 57 -21.00 4.54 9.50
CA ALA A 57 -22.07 4.21 8.57
C ALA A 57 -22.54 5.49 7.88
N PHE A 58 -22.65 5.47 6.56
CA PHE A 58 -23.06 6.60 5.75
C PHE A 58 -24.41 6.30 5.10
N GLU A 59 -25.33 7.27 5.11
CA GLU A 59 -26.66 7.11 4.51
C GLU A 59 -26.61 7.27 2.99
N THR A 60 -25.69 8.10 2.48
CA THR A 60 -25.51 8.38 1.06
C THR A 60 -24.04 8.33 0.61
N GLU A 61 -23.83 8.18 -0.70
CA GLU A 61 -22.49 8.26 -1.29
C GLU A 61 -21.86 9.64 -1.10
N ASP A 62 -22.65 10.71 -1.17
CA ASP A 62 -22.16 12.08 -0.96
C ASP A 62 -21.65 12.29 0.48
N ASP A 63 -22.32 11.70 1.48
CA ASP A 63 -21.87 11.73 2.88
C ASP A 63 -20.54 11.00 3.06
N LEU A 64 -20.40 9.83 2.42
CA LEU A 64 -19.15 9.07 2.40
C LEU A 64 -18.02 9.89 1.76
N ILE A 65 -18.25 10.49 0.60
CA ILE A 65 -17.23 11.29 -0.11
C ILE A 65 -16.84 12.52 0.72
N SER A 66 -17.81 13.18 1.33
CA SER A 66 -17.58 14.35 2.18
C SER A 66 -16.72 14.02 3.40
N GLU A 67 -17.05 12.95 4.13
CA GLU A 67 -16.25 12.54 5.29
C GLU A 67 -14.89 11.98 4.92
N LEU A 68 -14.77 11.26 3.79
CA LEU A 68 -13.48 10.85 3.26
C LEU A 68 -12.56 12.05 3.00
N ARG A 69 -13.09 13.09 2.35
CA ARG A 69 -12.32 14.32 2.07
C ARG A 69 -11.86 14.98 3.37
N LYS A 70 -12.78 15.19 4.33
CA LYS A 70 -12.41 15.74 5.64
C LYS A 70 -11.38 14.90 6.36
N TRP A 71 -11.48 13.57 6.28
CA TRP A 71 -10.51 12.68 6.89
C TRP A 71 -9.14 12.85 6.26
N PHE A 72 -9.04 12.84 4.93
CA PHE A 72 -7.78 13.09 4.21
C PHE A 72 -7.19 14.48 4.51
N ASP A 73 -8.03 15.52 4.57
CA ASP A 73 -7.59 16.89 4.89
C ASP A 73 -7.01 17.02 6.31
N ASN A 74 -7.40 16.14 7.23
CA ASN A 74 -6.90 16.11 8.60
C ASN A 74 -5.68 15.20 8.80
N LEU A 75 -5.24 14.47 7.77
CA LEU A 75 -4.04 13.62 7.87
C LEU A 75 -2.77 14.44 7.66
N ASP A 76 -1.82 14.29 8.58
CA ASP A 76 -0.49 14.89 8.46
C ASP A 76 0.27 14.27 7.27
N VAL A 77 1.05 15.07 6.56
CA VAL A 77 2.02 14.60 5.54
C VAL A 77 2.91 13.48 6.10
N TYR A 78 3.27 13.56 7.39
CA TYR A 78 4.01 12.52 8.10
C TYR A 78 3.29 11.17 8.09
N PHE A 79 1.96 11.13 8.20
CA PHE A 79 1.17 9.90 8.14
C PHE A 79 1.39 9.17 6.80
N PHE A 80 1.33 9.91 5.69
CA PHE A 80 1.58 9.34 4.36
C PHE A 80 3.03 8.89 4.21
N ARG A 81 3.98 9.68 4.72
CA ARG A 81 5.41 9.32 4.68
C ARG A 81 5.71 8.03 5.45
N VAL A 82 5.14 7.87 6.65
CA VAL A 82 5.27 6.63 7.42
C VAL A 82 4.62 5.46 6.69
N GLY A 83 3.44 5.66 6.12
CA GLY A 83 2.75 4.65 5.31
C GLY A 83 3.59 4.17 4.13
N ILE A 84 4.12 5.10 3.34
CA ILE A 84 4.98 4.80 2.18
C ILE A 84 6.27 4.09 2.62
N ASN A 85 6.93 4.58 3.67
CA ASN A 85 8.14 3.91 4.20
C ASN A 85 7.86 2.48 4.68
N SER A 86 6.67 2.23 5.23
CA SER A 86 6.28 0.88 5.64
C SER A 86 6.10 -0.07 4.45
N LEU A 87 5.71 0.44 3.27
CA LEU A 87 5.64 -0.36 2.03
C LEU A 87 7.04 -0.80 1.58
N LEU A 88 8.03 0.08 1.66
CA LEU A 88 9.42 -0.27 1.34
C LEU A 88 9.92 -1.42 2.22
N SER A 89 9.63 -1.35 3.52
CA SER A 89 9.96 -2.42 4.46
C SER A 89 9.24 -3.73 4.14
N ARG A 90 7.96 -3.67 3.73
CA ARG A 90 7.19 -4.87 3.32
C ARG A 90 7.73 -5.49 2.04
N TRP A 91 8.11 -4.70 1.04
CA TRP A 91 8.72 -5.21 -0.19
C TRP A 91 10.07 -5.86 0.09
N GLN A 92 10.89 -5.24 0.94
CA GLN A 92 12.16 -5.85 1.36
C GLN A 92 11.93 -7.18 2.07
N LYS A 93 11.02 -7.23 3.06
CA LYS A 93 10.65 -8.49 3.73
C LYS A 93 10.13 -9.55 2.76
N CYS A 94 9.32 -9.17 1.78
CA CYS A 94 8.83 -10.08 0.75
C CYS A 94 9.97 -10.71 -0.05
N ILE A 95 11.01 -9.93 -0.38
CA ILE A 95 12.20 -10.43 -1.06
C ILE A 95 13.00 -11.36 -0.14
N ASP A 96 13.24 -10.94 1.10
CA ASP A 96 14.03 -11.69 2.08
C ASP A 96 13.39 -13.04 2.44
N LEU A 97 12.05 -13.10 2.43
CA LEU A 97 11.26 -14.32 2.67
C LEU A 97 10.92 -15.09 1.39
N HIS A 98 11.53 -14.76 0.25
CA HIS A 98 11.26 -15.40 -1.05
C HIS A 98 9.77 -15.45 -1.43
N GLY A 99 9.04 -14.39 -1.09
CA GLY A 99 7.62 -14.26 -1.38
C GLY A 99 6.72 -14.97 -0.37
N ASP A 100 7.24 -15.52 0.72
CA ASP A 100 6.45 -16.12 1.79
C ASP A 100 5.85 -15.03 2.72
N TYR A 101 4.67 -15.32 3.28
CA TYR A 101 4.00 -14.48 4.29
C TYR A 101 4.33 -14.89 5.73
N VAL A 102 4.93 -16.06 5.93
CA VAL A 102 5.23 -16.59 7.26
C VAL A 102 6.64 -16.19 7.66
N GLU A 103 6.78 -15.41 8.74
CA GLU A 103 8.07 -15.28 9.44
C GLU A 103 8.39 -16.66 10.05
N LYS A 104 9.43 -17.35 9.55
CA LYS A 104 9.92 -18.62 10.13
C LYS A 104 10.85 -18.37 11.30
#